data_AF-A0A9W7EF71-F1
#
_entry.id   AF-A0A9W7EF71-F1
#
_cell.length_a   1.000
_cell.length_b   1.000
_cell.length_c   1.000
_cell.angle_alpha   90.00
_cell.angle_beta   90.00
_cell.angle_gamma   90.00
#
_symmetry.space_group_name_H-M   'P 1'
#
loop_
_entity.id
_entity.type
_entity.pdbx_description
1 polymer ?
#
loop_
_entity_poly.entity_id
_entity_poly.type
_entity_poly.pdbx_seq_one_letter_code
_entity_poly.pdbx_strand_id
1 'polypeptide(L)'
;MRFVQLPLLVASILFTTAGSSTPITGLKLSKVIIIHRHGDRSPITPMADEEYWASTLPPKTTLETIAKTTDVVKDSDINDFFIDSKTPRTGAPTESKHLAKGGPIFGQLSQLGLLQMIALGGQLKAELDEALELDGSIKPSDVTVYSTDFPR
;
A
#
# COMPACT_ATOMS: atom_id res chain seq x y z
N MET A 1 -33.14 -20.42 -15.22
CA MET A 1 -32.43 -19.25 -14.67
C MET A 1 -31.04 -19.22 -15.30
N ARG A 2 -30.70 -18.16 -16.03
CA ARG A 2 -29.41 -18.02 -16.72
C ARG A 2 -28.39 -17.47 -15.72
N PHE A 3 -27.40 -18.28 -15.36
CA PHE A 3 -26.22 -17.80 -14.65
C PHE A 3 -25.35 -17.02 -15.63
N VAL A 4 -25.28 -15.71 -15.43
CA VAL A 4 -24.30 -14.86 -16.12
C VAL A 4 -23.00 -15.00 -15.34
N GLN A 5 -22.10 -15.81 -15.86
CA GLN A 5 -20.75 -15.96 -15.34
C GLN A 5 -19.98 -14.68 -15.65
N LEU A 6 -19.79 -13.82 -14.65
CA LEU A 6 -18.87 -12.70 -14.78
C LEU A 6 -17.44 -13.25 -14.89
N PRO A 7 -16.63 -12.80 -15.86
CA PRO A 7 -15.22 -13.14 -15.87
C PRO A 7 -14.57 -12.45 -14.67
N LEU A 8 -14.14 -13.27 -13.71
CA LEU A 8 -13.22 -12.88 -12.65
C LEU A 8 -11.90 -12.52 -13.34
N LEU A 9 -11.70 -11.24 -13.62
CA LEU A 9 -10.44 -10.73 -14.16
C LEU A 9 -9.45 -10.68 -13.00
N VAL A 10 -8.85 -11.84 -12.72
CA VAL A 10 -7.65 -11.93 -11.88
C VAL A 10 -6.55 -11.25 -12.68
N ALA A 11 -6.28 -9.98 -12.39
CA ALA A 11 -5.04 -9.36 -12.78
C ALA A 11 -3.93 -10.00 -11.92
N SER A 12 -3.53 -11.23 -12.29
CA SER A 12 -2.25 -11.75 -11.90
C SER A 12 -1.23 -10.77 -12.47
N ILE A 13 -0.59 -9.99 -11.60
CA ILE A 13 0.66 -9.34 -11.98
C ILE A 13 1.68 -10.47 -12.11
N LEU A 14 1.67 -11.14 -13.26
CA LEU A 14 2.84 -11.84 -13.76
C LEU A 14 3.86 -10.74 -14.02
N PHE A 15 4.75 -10.50 -13.06
CA PHE A 15 6.08 -10.04 -13.42
C PHE A 15 6.73 -11.20 -14.17
N THR A 16 6.48 -11.21 -15.47
CA THR A 16 7.27 -12.01 -16.39
C THR A 16 8.66 -11.39 -16.30
N THR A 17 9.60 -12.04 -15.62
CA THR A 17 11.03 -11.77 -15.78
C THR A 17 11.49 -12.28 -17.15
N ALA A 18 10.75 -11.96 -18.21
CA ALA A 18 11.18 -12.11 -19.59
C ALA A 18 11.75 -10.77 -20.02
N GLY A 19 12.97 -10.52 -19.56
CA GLY A 19 13.68 -9.29 -19.82
C GLY A 19 15.02 -9.31 -19.11
N SER A 20 15.92 -10.20 -19.56
CA SER A 20 17.34 -9.86 -19.53
C SER A 20 17.50 -8.61 -20.40
N SER A 21 17.19 -7.44 -19.85
CA SER A 21 17.54 -6.18 -20.49
C SER A 21 19.04 -6.08 -20.30
N THR A 22 19.79 -6.30 -21.37
CA THR A 22 21.19 -5.88 -21.45
C THR A 22 21.33 -4.53 -20.74
N PRO A 23 22.15 -4.42 -19.68
CA PRO A 23 22.29 -3.15 -18.97
C PRO A 23 22.68 -2.11 -20.02
N ILE A 24 21.84 -1.08 -20.17
CA ILE A 24 22.18 0.05 -21.02
C ILE A 24 23.40 0.68 -20.37
N THR A 25 24.56 0.45 -20.97
CA THR A 25 25.86 0.84 -20.41
C THR A 25 25.87 2.35 -20.18
N GLY A 26 26.16 2.77 -18.95
CA GLY A 26 26.29 4.18 -18.56
C GLY A 26 25.03 4.83 -17.96
N LEU A 27 23.93 4.09 -17.75
CA LEU A 27 22.79 4.57 -16.98
C LEU A 27 22.83 4.01 -15.55
N LYS A 28 22.57 4.89 -14.56
CA LYS A 28 22.44 4.54 -13.15
C LYS A 28 21.02 4.79 -12.67
N LEU A 29 20.43 3.81 -11.97
CA LEU A 29 19.13 3.99 -11.34
C LEU A 29 19.22 5.07 -10.25
N SER A 30 18.39 6.11 -10.36
CA SER A 30 18.44 7.27 -9.45
C SER A 30 17.27 7.35 -8.49
N LYS A 31 16.06 6.94 -8.91
CA LYS A 31 14.84 7.01 -8.09
C LYS A 31 13.85 5.94 -8.52
N VAL A 32 13.16 5.37 -7.54
CA VAL A 32 12.05 4.43 -7.75
C VAL A 32 10.80 4.99 -7.10
N ILE A 33 9.66 4.91 -7.81
CA ILE A 33 8.35 5.30 -7.30
C ILE A 33 7.47 4.07 -7.38
N ILE A 34 6.95 3.64 -6.23
CA ILE A 34 6.11 2.44 -6.11
C ILE A 34 4.70 2.89 -5.75
N ILE A 35 3.76 2.58 -6.63
CA ILE A 35 2.33 2.80 -6.39
C ILE A 35 1.69 1.43 -6.31
N HIS A 36 1.19 1.08 -5.13
CA HIS A 36 0.58 -0.23 -4.90
C HIS A 36 -0.80 -0.09 -4.27
N ARG A 37 -1.67 -1.04 -4.59
CA ARG A 37 -2.91 -1.23 -3.84
C ARG A 37 -2.58 -1.96 -2.54
N HIS A 38 -3.43 -1.78 -1.55
CA HIS A 38 -3.47 -2.65 -0.38
C HIS A 38 -3.62 -4.14 -0.73
N GLY A 39 -3.23 -5.00 0.21
CA GLY A 39 -3.48 -6.44 0.14
C GLY A 39 -4.96 -6.81 0.30
N ASP A 40 -5.24 -8.09 0.37
CA ASP A 40 -6.58 -8.64 0.62
C ASP A 40 -7.26 -8.05 1.87
N ARG A 41 -8.58 -7.95 1.83
CA ARG A 41 -9.39 -7.32 2.89
C ARG A 41 -10.72 -8.04 3.04
N SER A 42 -11.32 -7.91 4.22
CA SER A 42 -12.74 -8.23 4.38
C SER A 42 -13.61 -7.32 3.49
N PRO A 43 -14.81 -7.78 3.08
CA PRO A 43 -15.75 -6.99 2.28
C PRO A 43 -16.05 -5.64 2.95
N ILE A 44 -16.20 -4.57 2.17
CA ILE A 44 -16.58 -3.25 2.73
C ILE A 44 -18.05 -3.26 3.19
N THR A 45 -18.91 -3.92 2.42
CA THR A 45 -20.32 -4.08 2.74
C THR A 45 -20.48 -5.21 3.76
N PRO A 46 -21.22 -5.00 4.86
CA PRO A 46 -21.53 -6.07 5.80
C PRO A 46 -22.15 -7.29 5.11
N MET A 47 -21.72 -8.47 5.54
CA MET A 47 -22.17 -9.76 5.02
C MET A 47 -22.57 -10.68 6.17
N ALA A 48 -23.23 -11.79 5.84
CA ALA A 48 -23.42 -12.90 6.77
C ALA A 48 -22.05 -13.44 7.25
N ASP A 49 -22.09 -14.15 8.38
CA ASP A 49 -20.93 -14.79 9.02
C ASP A 49 -19.86 -13.80 9.50
N GLU A 50 -20.27 -12.82 10.32
CA GLU A 50 -19.38 -11.84 10.94
C GLU A 50 -18.20 -12.48 11.69
N GLU A 51 -18.45 -13.61 12.36
CA GLU A 51 -17.42 -14.36 13.08
C GLU A 51 -16.33 -14.88 12.14
N TYR A 52 -16.71 -15.36 10.94
CA TYR A 52 -15.76 -15.77 9.92
C TYR A 52 -14.89 -14.58 9.49
N TRP A 53 -15.50 -13.46 9.12
CA TRP A 53 -14.75 -12.27 8.68
C TRP A 53 -13.84 -11.73 9.77
N ALA A 54 -14.30 -11.69 11.02
CA ALA A 54 -13.49 -11.32 12.17
C ALA A 54 -12.28 -12.26 12.35
N SER A 55 -12.47 -13.57 12.15
CA SER A 55 -11.39 -14.56 12.25
C SER A 55 -10.29 -14.41 11.19
N THR A 56 -10.59 -13.73 10.08
CA THR A 56 -9.60 -13.45 9.02
C THR A 56 -8.68 -12.28 9.35
N LEU A 57 -8.98 -11.49 10.38
CA LEU A 57 -8.25 -10.28 10.70
C LEU A 57 -6.98 -10.58 11.52
N PRO A 58 -5.86 -9.90 11.23
CA PRO A 58 -4.67 -10.03 12.04
C PRO A 58 -4.91 -9.41 13.43
N PRO A 59 -4.20 -9.88 14.46
CA PRO A 59 -4.25 -9.25 15.77
C PRO A 59 -3.85 -7.77 15.70
N LYS A 60 -4.60 -6.91 16.38
CA LYS A 60 -4.34 -5.46 16.40
C LYS A 60 -2.91 -5.12 16.84
N THR A 61 -2.39 -5.86 17.83
CA THR A 61 -1.02 -5.70 18.35
C THR A 61 0.05 -5.95 17.29
N THR A 62 -0.19 -6.87 16.36
CA THR A 62 0.71 -7.13 15.23
C THR A 62 0.76 -5.92 14.30
N LEU A 63 -0.41 -5.35 13.94
CA LEU A 63 -0.47 -4.16 13.09
C LEU A 63 0.17 -2.94 13.75
N GLU A 64 -0.09 -2.71 15.04
CA GLU A 64 0.53 -1.63 15.81
C GLU A 64 2.06 -1.78 15.88
N THR A 65 2.57 -3.01 15.96
CA THR A 65 4.02 -3.27 16.01
C THR A 65 4.69 -2.96 14.67
N ILE A 66 4.06 -3.34 13.56
CA ILE A 66 4.56 -3.03 12.20
C ILE A 66 4.48 -1.52 11.92
N ALA A 67 3.42 -0.86 12.37
CA ALA A 67 3.25 0.57 12.19
C ALA A 67 4.33 1.40 12.90
N LYS A 68 4.84 0.95 14.06
CA LYS A 68 5.89 1.67 14.82
C LYS A 68 7.17 1.90 14.03
N THR A 69 7.48 1.02 13.07
CA THR A 69 8.70 1.11 12.26
C THR A 69 8.49 1.80 10.92
N THR A 70 7.31 2.32 10.65
CA THR A 70 6.96 2.97 9.38
C THR A 70 6.59 4.42 9.63
N ASP A 71 7.36 5.34 9.08
CA ASP A 71 7.02 6.77 9.10
C ASP A 71 6.23 7.11 7.84
N VAL A 72 4.97 7.52 8.03
CA VAL A 72 4.05 7.86 6.93
C VAL A 72 3.92 9.37 6.89
N VAL A 73 4.33 9.97 5.76
CA VAL A 73 4.15 11.40 5.53
C VAL A 73 2.66 11.70 5.39
N LYS A 74 2.14 12.59 6.25
CA LYS A 74 0.74 13.01 6.23
C LYS A 74 0.57 14.28 5.43
N ASP A 75 -0.62 14.50 4.87
CA ASP A 75 -0.94 15.73 4.13
C ASP A 75 -0.75 17.00 4.97
N SER A 76 -0.88 16.91 6.30
CA SER A 76 -0.56 18.00 7.23
C SER A 76 0.91 18.45 7.11
N ASP A 77 1.80 17.52 6.81
CA ASP A 77 3.25 17.69 6.80
C ASP A 77 3.74 18.22 5.43
N ILE A 78 2.89 18.15 4.40
CA ILE A 78 3.18 18.58 3.02
C ILE A 78 2.87 20.07 2.81
N ASN A 79 2.06 20.69 3.70
CA ASN A 79 1.64 22.09 3.57
C ASN A 79 2.79 23.10 3.68
N ASP A 80 3.98 22.69 4.14
CA ASP A 80 5.13 23.59 4.29
C ASP A 80 6.04 23.71 3.05
N PHE A 81 5.85 22.91 1.99
CA PHE A 81 6.82 22.89 0.87
C PHE A 81 6.32 23.51 -0.46
N PHE A 82 5.01 23.62 -0.71
CA PHE A 82 4.50 24.05 -2.02
C PHE A 82 3.36 25.09 -2.00
N ILE A 83 3.00 25.67 -0.86
CA ILE A 83 1.87 26.60 -0.79
C ILE A 83 2.27 27.89 -0.07
N ASP A 84 2.23 29.01 -0.80
CA ASP A 84 2.22 30.37 -0.25
C ASP A 84 1.15 30.44 0.85
N SER A 85 1.60 30.68 2.07
CA SER A 85 0.82 30.64 3.32
C SER A 85 -0.28 31.70 3.43
N LYS A 86 -0.69 32.33 2.32
CA LYS A 86 -1.67 33.41 2.27
C LYS A 86 -2.97 33.07 1.54
N THR A 87 -3.10 31.91 0.91
CA THR A 87 -4.39 31.46 0.36
C THR A 87 -4.96 30.33 1.21
N PRO A 88 -6.02 30.58 2.02
CA PRO A 88 -6.83 29.50 2.55
C PRO A 88 -7.29 28.67 1.36
N ARG A 89 -7.03 27.36 1.40
CA ARG A 89 -7.46 26.41 0.38
C ARG A 89 -8.99 26.33 0.46
N THR A 90 -9.66 27.30 -0.18
CA THR A 90 -11.11 27.41 -0.28
C THR A 90 -11.62 26.20 -1.06
N GLY A 91 -11.98 25.15 -0.32
CA GLY A 91 -12.40 23.87 -0.90
C GLY A 91 -11.49 22.68 -0.62
N ALA A 92 -10.46 22.79 0.25
CA ALA A 92 -9.87 21.57 0.82
C ALA A 92 -10.98 20.84 1.60
N PRO A 93 -11.30 19.57 1.28
CA PRO A 93 -12.25 18.83 2.07
C PRO A 93 -11.68 18.70 3.48
N THR A 94 -12.30 19.42 4.42
CA THR A 94 -12.17 19.19 5.86
C THR A 94 -12.48 17.73 6.10
N GLU A 95 -11.43 16.95 6.36
CA GLU A 95 -11.47 15.49 6.49
C GLU A 95 -12.14 14.81 5.29
N SER A 96 -11.35 14.26 4.38
CA SER A 96 -11.84 13.29 3.40
C SER A 96 -12.39 12.08 4.14
N LYS A 97 -13.62 12.19 4.64
CA LYS A 97 -14.39 11.15 5.31
C LYS A 97 -14.69 10.13 4.24
N HIS A 98 -13.76 9.20 4.04
CA HIS A 98 -13.88 8.16 3.03
C HIS A 98 -15.23 7.46 3.21
N LEU A 99 -16.13 7.63 2.23
CA LEU A 99 -17.49 7.06 2.29
C LEU A 99 -17.47 5.53 2.30
N ALA A 100 -16.37 4.93 1.83
CA ALA A 100 -16.14 3.50 1.80
C ALA A 100 -15.50 2.98 3.11
N LYS A 101 -15.71 3.63 4.26
CA LYS A 101 -15.23 3.12 5.55
C LYS A 101 -16.08 1.90 5.92
N GLY A 102 -15.48 0.72 5.89
CA GLY A 102 -16.18 -0.49 6.33
C GLY A 102 -16.50 -0.44 7.83
N GLY A 103 -17.30 -1.41 8.29
CA GLY A 103 -17.58 -1.61 9.72
C GLY A 103 -16.34 -2.09 10.51
N PRO A 104 -16.45 -2.34 11.82
CA PRO A 104 -15.31 -2.72 12.66
C PRO A 104 -14.52 -3.92 12.15
N ILE A 105 -15.19 -4.87 11.48
CA ILE A 105 -14.61 -6.07 10.89
C ILE A 105 -14.61 -6.06 9.36
N PHE A 106 -15.28 -5.08 8.75
CA PHE A 106 -15.53 -5.00 7.31
C PHE A 106 -14.62 -3.93 6.68
N GLY A 107 -14.15 -4.17 5.46
CA GLY A 107 -13.17 -3.32 4.78
C GLY A 107 -11.78 -3.31 5.43
N GLN A 108 -11.52 -4.21 6.38
CA GLN A 108 -10.28 -4.31 7.14
C GLN A 108 -9.28 -5.25 6.44
N LEU A 109 -7.99 -5.01 6.58
CA LEU A 109 -6.88 -5.81 6.07
C LEU A 109 -6.94 -7.20 6.69
N SER A 110 -7.01 -8.22 5.84
CA SER A 110 -6.99 -9.61 6.30
C SER A 110 -5.57 -10.06 6.60
N GLN A 111 -5.41 -11.18 7.30
CA GLN A 111 -4.12 -11.81 7.53
C GLN A 111 -3.43 -12.18 6.20
N LEU A 112 -4.21 -12.63 5.22
CA LEU A 112 -3.72 -12.88 3.87
C LEU A 112 -3.20 -11.57 3.23
N GLY A 113 -3.96 -10.48 3.37
CA GLY A 113 -3.55 -9.18 2.85
C GLY A 113 -2.28 -8.66 3.49
N LEU A 114 -2.11 -8.87 4.80
CA LEU A 114 -0.87 -8.55 5.50
C LEU A 114 0.33 -9.34 4.93
N LEU A 115 0.18 -10.66 4.77
CA LEU A 115 1.23 -11.52 4.21
C LEU A 115 1.60 -11.13 2.77
N GLN A 116 0.63 -10.73 1.96
CA GLN A 116 0.89 -10.21 0.61
C GLN A 116 1.76 -8.96 0.63
N MET A 117 1.52 -8.04 1.57
CA MET A 117 2.33 -6.81 1.69
C MET A 117 3.73 -7.10 2.23
N ILE A 118 3.88 -8.06 3.15
CA ILE A 118 5.19 -8.51 3.64
C ILE A 118 5.99 -9.14 2.49
N ALA A 119 5.36 -10.01 1.69
CA ALA A 119 6.01 -10.65 0.55
C ALA A 119 6.44 -9.62 -0.50
N LEU A 120 5.58 -8.67 -0.84
CA LEU A 120 5.90 -7.56 -1.75
C LEU A 120 7.08 -6.74 -1.24
N GLY A 121 7.07 -6.34 0.05
CA GLY A 121 8.16 -5.57 0.65
C GLY A 121 9.50 -6.32 0.65
N GLY A 122 9.46 -7.63 0.93
CA GLY A 122 10.66 -8.49 0.88
C GLY A 122 11.24 -8.62 -0.53
N GLN A 123 10.38 -8.79 -1.54
CA GLN A 123 10.81 -8.84 -2.94
C GLN A 123 11.42 -7.52 -3.39
N LEU A 124 10.73 -6.39 -3.13
CA LEU A 124 11.22 -5.05 -3.48
C LEU A 124 12.56 -4.75 -2.82
N LYS A 125 12.75 -5.15 -1.56
CA LYS A 125 14.03 -4.99 -0.88
C LYS A 125 15.15 -5.72 -1.61
N ALA A 126 14.94 -7.00 -1.96
CA ALA A 126 15.95 -7.81 -2.65
C ALA A 126 16.31 -7.22 -4.02
N GLU A 127 15.32 -6.82 -4.82
CA GLU A 127 15.53 -6.26 -6.15
C GLU A 127 16.22 -4.89 -6.10
N LEU A 128 15.83 -4.03 -5.16
CA LEU A 128 16.39 -2.68 -5.08
C LEU A 128 17.77 -2.63 -4.43
N ASP A 129 18.07 -3.53 -3.48
CA ASP A 129 19.42 -3.66 -2.94
C ASP A 129 20.41 -4.08 -4.04
N GLU A 130 20.00 -4.93 -4.98
CA GLU A 130 20.81 -5.32 -6.15
C GLU A 130 20.92 -4.18 -7.17
N ALA A 131 19.79 -3.51 -7.50
CA ALA A 131 19.73 -2.55 -8.60
C ALA A 131 20.30 -1.15 -8.28
N LEU A 132 20.27 -0.72 -7.02
CA LEU A 132 20.72 0.64 -6.66
C LEU A 132 22.23 0.75 -6.45
N GLU A 133 22.97 -0.38 -6.47
CA GLU A 133 24.42 -0.44 -6.25
C GLU A 133 24.84 0.41 -5.04
N LEU A 134 24.03 0.37 -3.97
CA LEU A 134 24.29 1.17 -2.78
C LEU A 134 25.47 0.56 -2.02
N ASP A 135 26.27 1.41 -1.36
CA ASP A 135 27.26 0.98 -0.37
C ASP A 135 26.52 0.49 0.90
N GLY A 136 25.81 -0.64 0.78
CA GLY A 136 24.99 -1.26 1.82
C GLY A 136 23.52 -1.49 1.43
N SER A 137 22.72 -1.92 2.40
CA SER A 137 21.26 -2.08 2.24
C SER A 137 20.55 -0.73 2.26
N ILE A 138 19.39 -0.64 1.60
CA ILE A 138 18.46 0.50 1.72
C ILE A 138 18.19 0.80 3.20
N LYS A 139 18.34 2.07 3.58
CA LYS A 139 18.10 2.56 4.94
C LYS A 139 16.70 3.17 5.04
N PRO A 140 16.11 3.24 6.24
CA PRO A 140 14.82 3.91 6.42
C PRO A 140 14.79 5.37 5.93
N SER A 141 15.91 6.10 6.02
CA SER A 141 16.05 7.47 5.52
C SER A 141 15.91 7.61 4.01
N ASP A 142 16.10 6.52 3.27
CA ASP A 142 16.11 6.50 1.81
C ASP A 142 14.69 6.26 1.26
N VAL A 143 13.72 5.97 2.15
CA VAL A 143 12.35 5.61 1.80
C VAL A 143 11.39 6.65 2.35
N THR A 144 10.55 7.19 1.48
CA THR A 144 9.44 8.05 1.86
C THR A 144 8.13 7.34 1.56
N VAL A 145 7.27 7.22 2.56
CA VAL A 145 5.99 6.51 2.44
C VAL A 145 4.83 7.51 2.49
N TYR A 146 3.95 7.44 1.48
CA TYR A 146 2.69 8.16 1.44
C TYR A 146 1.54 7.16 1.45
N SER A 147 0.49 7.45 2.21
CA SER A 147 -0.74 6.65 2.19
C SER A 147 -1.97 7.53 2.35
N THR A 148 -3.06 7.14 1.71
CA THR A 148 -4.40 7.65 1.99
C THR A 148 -4.77 7.45 3.47
N ASP A 149 -5.54 8.36 4.05
CA ASP A 149 -6.13 8.23 5.39
C ASP A 149 -7.35 7.27 5.42
N PHE A 150 -7.10 6.05 4.97
CA PHE A 150 -8.10 4.99 4.96
C PHE A 150 -7.57 3.81 5.77
N PRO A 151 -8.10 3.57 6.99
CA PRO A 151 -7.78 2.38 7.76
C PRO A 151 -8.43 1.19 7.09
N ARG A 152 -7.56 0.44 6.42
CA ARG A 152 -7.79 -0.88 5.87
C ARG A 152 -7.08 -1.80 6.84
#